data_AF-A0A3C0K8G4-F1
#
_entry.id   AF-A0A3C0K8G4-F1
#
_cell.length_a   1.000
_cell.length_b   1.000
_cell.length_c   1.000
_cell.angle_alpha   90.00
_cell.angle_beta   90.00
_cell.angle_gamma   90.00
#
_symmetry.space_group_name_H-M   'P 1'
#
loop_
_entity.id
_entity.type
_entity.pdbx_description
1 polymer ?
#
loop_
_entity_poly.entity_id
_entity_poly.type
_entity_poly.pdbx_seq_one_letter_code
_entity_poly.pdbx_strand_id
1 'polypeptide(L)'
;PRQLARAIQKVSEVRRVSQDEARALGFWSDELPDDNPIPGADGLVEVPKWRHALINMAHPLLKQGLVILDTPGLNAIGAEPELTVSLLPQAHAVVFILAADTGVTKSDLTIWRQHLNALGHAPESRLVVLNKIDTMWDELSSPEQVQLQIAAQRTDSAEVLGIPPSQVLAVSAQKGLLAKVNRDEALLQASRLPELEAALGAGLLGQRRSILQAAVANGIEALRADSRRLVHTRHRDILEQIQELEGLRGKNSSTIKQMRLRIEQEQADFDASGARIQAVRSVHLRLLRELFALLSSSHLKKEASAMAKALRQPGIKLGVRRVYDDTFGRLRADLDSARQLIGEIQSMLEGSFRGLNAEYGFSLQAPAAPQLERYMTDLQQVEKSHLQYLSLGNALRLAQPEFGERLSRALMSRLRVIYDAAVNDVELWNKSAASQLDAQLRERRRNFSRRIEAVSRIQQAAGGLDERIRELQAQQAQLQVLDSKLDELTAVLMAAQDGAAPVARVA
;
A
#
# COMPACT_ATOMS: atom_id res chain seq x y z
N PRO A 1 -33.72 11.53 -8.94
CA PRO A 1 -33.34 12.01 -10.30
C PRO A 1 -33.25 13.54 -10.43
N ARG A 2 -34.32 14.31 -10.17
CA ARG A 2 -34.33 15.78 -10.35
C ARG A 2 -33.36 16.54 -9.42
N GLN A 3 -33.24 16.12 -8.15
CA GLN A 3 -32.27 16.71 -7.22
C GLN A 3 -30.81 16.42 -7.61
N LEU A 4 -30.52 15.20 -8.08
CA LEU A 4 -29.19 14.83 -8.59
C LEU A 4 -28.82 15.63 -9.84
N ALA A 5 -29.74 15.78 -10.79
CA ALA A 5 -29.52 16.61 -11.98
C ALA A 5 -29.23 18.08 -11.60
N ARG A 6 -29.98 18.64 -10.65
CA ARG A 6 -29.74 20.02 -10.15
C ARG A 6 -28.41 20.16 -9.41
N ALA A 7 -27.96 19.12 -8.70
CA ALA A 7 -26.66 19.10 -8.05
C ALA A 7 -25.51 18.96 -9.06
N ILE A 8 -25.67 18.13 -10.09
CA ILE A 8 -24.67 17.98 -11.17
C ILE A 8 -24.56 19.28 -11.98
N GLN A 9 -25.66 19.98 -12.23
CA GLN A 9 -25.65 21.31 -12.88
C GLN A 9 -24.77 22.33 -12.15
N LYS A 10 -24.55 22.19 -10.83
CA LYS A 10 -23.63 23.08 -10.09
C LYS A 10 -22.20 22.96 -10.57
N VAL A 11 -21.77 21.79 -11.04
CA VAL A 11 -20.42 21.55 -11.54
C VAL A 11 -20.16 22.32 -12.83
N SER A 12 -21.21 22.59 -13.62
CA SER A 12 -21.15 23.37 -14.85
C SER A 12 -21.25 24.89 -14.64
N GLU A 13 -21.27 25.38 -13.39
CA GLU A 13 -21.29 26.82 -13.12
C GLU A 13 -19.96 27.46 -13.56
N VAL A 14 -20.07 28.55 -14.31
CA VAL A 14 -18.95 29.38 -14.75
C VAL A 14 -18.96 30.72 -14.02
N ARG A 15 -17.80 31.36 -13.96
CA ARG A 15 -17.61 32.73 -13.47
C ARG A 15 -17.01 33.57 -14.59
N ARG A 16 -17.53 34.78 -14.79
CA ARG A 16 -16.98 35.75 -15.73
C ARG A 16 -15.89 36.55 -15.01
N VAL A 17 -14.68 36.54 -15.54
CA VAL A 17 -13.49 37.18 -14.94
C VAL A 17 -12.71 37.97 -15.97
N SER A 18 -11.87 38.90 -15.53
CA SER A 18 -10.92 39.57 -16.43
C SER A 18 -9.86 38.58 -16.92
N GLN A 19 -9.21 38.88 -18.05
CA GLN A 19 -8.13 38.03 -18.57
C GLN A 19 -6.96 37.92 -17.57
N ASP A 20 -6.65 38.98 -16.84
CA ASP A 20 -5.60 38.96 -15.81
C ASP A 20 -5.96 38.04 -14.64
N GLU A 21 -7.23 38.02 -14.25
CA GLU A 21 -7.71 37.10 -13.22
C GLU A 21 -7.78 35.66 -13.72
N ALA A 22 -8.16 35.43 -14.98
CA ALA A 22 -8.07 34.11 -15.61
C ALA A 22 -6.61 33.60 -15.69
N ARG A 23 -5.66 34.50 -15.96
CA ARG A 23 -4.21 34.19 -15.96
C ARG A 23 -3.72 33.81 -14.57
N ALA A 24 -4.08 34.57 -13.53
CA ALA A 24 -3.76 34.24 -12.14
C ALA A 24 -4.39 32.91 -11.67
N LEU A 25 -5.55 32.55 -12.22
CA LEU A 25 -6.20 31.26 -11.98
C LEU A 25 -5.65 30.13 -12.87
N GLY A 26 -4.77 30.41 -13.84
CA GLY A 26 -4.20 29.41 -14.74
C GLY A 26 -5.15 28.90 -15.82
N PHE A 27 -6.21 29.65 -16.14
CA PHE A 27 -7.16 29.38 -17.23
C PHE A 27 -6.86 30.19 -18.51
N TRP A 28 -5.84 31.05 -18.49
CA TRP A 28 -5.43 31.87 -19.63
C TRP A 28 -3.93 31.71 -19.87
N SER A 29 -3.55 31.39 -21.11
CA SER A 29 -2.19 31.21 -21.58
C SER A 29 -1.94 32.02 -22.85
N ASP A 30 -0.99 32.95 -22.80
CA ASP A 30 -0.59 33.72 -23.99
C ASP A 30 0.18 32.84 -25.01
N GLU A 31 0.50 31.59 -24.67
CA GLU A 31 1.27 30.63 -25.48
C GLU A 31 0.40 29.62 -26.24
N LEU A 32 -0.84 29.37 -25.77
CA LEU A 32 -1.84 28.52 -26.42
C LEU A 32 -3.13 29.31 -26.63
N PRO A 33 -3.14 30.29 -27.56
CA PRO A 33 -4.32 31.13 -27.80
C PRO A 33 -5.56 30.32 -28.14
N ASP A 34 -5.36 29.16 -28.79
CA ASP A 34 -6.42 28.23 -29.20
C ASP A 34 -7.07 27.49 -28.02
N ASP A 35 -6.37 27.38 -26.87
CA ASP A 35 -6.89 26.74 -25.64
C ASP A 35 -7.54 27.75 -24.69
N ASN A 36 -7.45 29.06 -24.99
CA ASN A 36 -7.99 30.10 -24.12
C ASN A 36 -9.51 30.20 -24.22
N PRO A 37 -10.21 30.49 -23.10
CA PRO A 37 -11.62 30.78 -23.13
C PRO A 37 -11.90 31.99 -24.03
N ILE A 38 -12.89 31.87 -24.91
CA ILE A 38 -13.24 32.92 -25.87
C ILE A 38 -13.70 34.18 -25.11
N PRO A 39 -13.05 35.35 -25.31
CA PRO A 39 -13.49 36.59 -24.69
C PRO A 39 -14.87 37.01 -25.19
N GLY A 40 -15.73 37.44 -24.27
CA GLY A 40 -17.00 38.07 -24.60
C GLY A 40 -16.80 39.47 -25.20
N ALA A 41 -17.90 40.05 -25.72
CA ALA A 41 -17.91 41.41 -26.27
C ALA A 41 -17.50 42.52 -25.27
N ASP A 42 -17.52 42.22 -23.97
CA ASP A 42 -17.10 43.08 -22.86
C ASP A 42 -15.64 42.82 -22.40
N GLY A 43 -14.91 41.93 -23.09
CA GLY A 43 -13.52 41.57 -22.78
C GLY A 43 -13.35 40.61 -21.60
N LEU A 44 -14.44 40.17 -20.96
CA LEU A 44 -14.43 39.17 -19.88
C LEU A 44 -14.45 37.75 -20.44
N VAL A 45 -13.86 36.81 -19.71
CA VAL A 45 -13.78 35.40 -20.07
C VAL A 45 -14.54 34.53 -19.07
N GLU A 46 -15.15 33.45 -19.54
CA GLU A 46 -15.83 32.48 -18.70
C GLU A 46 -14.87 31.38 -18.23
N VAL A 47 -14.69 31.25 -16.92
CA VAL A 47 -13.87 30.20 -16.30
C VAL A 47 -14.72 29.30 -15.40
N PRO A 48 -14.39 28.01 -15.25
CA PRO A 48 -15.09 27.13 -14.31
C PRO A 48 -15.06 27.67 -12.89
N LYS A 49 -16.20 27.66 -12.21
CA LYS A 49 -16.32 28.14 -10.83
C LYS A 49 -15.67 27.19 -9.82
N TRP A 50 -15.55 25.91 -10.18
CA TRP A 50 -15.04 24.85 -9.32
C TRP A 50 -13.81 24.20 -9.95
N ARG A 51 -12.80 23.89 -9.13
CA ARG A 51 -11.61 23.14 -9.56
C ARG A 51 -11.83 21.64 -9.60
N HIS A 52 -12.55 21.12 -8.61
CA HIS A 52 -12.98 19.73 -8.55
C HIS A 52 -14.33 19.64 -7.84
N ALA A 53 -15.04 18.55 -8.06
CA ALA A 53 -16.30 18.25 -7.39
C ALA A 53 -16.25 16.82 -6.83
N LEU A 54 -16.67 16.65 -5.58
CA LEU A 54 -16.87 15.34 -4.98
C LEU A 54 -18.36 15.00 -5.03
N ILE A 55 -18.72 13.98 -5.80
CA ILE A 55 -20.10 13.58 -6.01
C ILE A 55 -20.33 12.21 -5.37
N ASN A 56 -21.06 12.21 -4.25
CA ASN A 56 -21.50 10.98 -3.61
C ASN A 56 -22.90 10.60 -4.09
N MET A 57 -23.05 9.42 -4.69
CA MET A 57 -24.33 8.91 -5.16
C MET A 57 -24.56 7.46 -4.75
N ALA A 58 -25.82 7.10 -4.53
CA ALA A 58 -26.21 5.73 -4.19
C ALA A 58 -26.17 4.84 -5.44
N HIS A 59 -24.98 4.31 -5.76
CA HIS A 59 -24.76 3.41 -6.88
C HIS A 59 -24.16 2.07 -6.40
N PRO A 60 -24.61 0.90 -6.89
CA PRO A 60 -24.11 -0.40 -6.44
C PRO A 60 -22.58 -0.53 -6.53
N LEU A 61 -21.96 -0.11 -7.63
CA LEU A 61 -20.50 -0.15 -7.79
C LEU A 61 -19.77 0.78 -6.81
N LEU A 62 -20.31 1.97 -6.53
CA LEU A 62 -19.69 2.91 -5.59
C LEU A 62 -19.78 2.41 -4.15
N LYS A 63 -20.88 1.72 -3.79
CA LYS A 63 -21.00 1.04 -2.48
C LYS A 63 -19.97 -0.07 -2.29
N GLN A 64 -19.47 -0.66 -3.37
CA GLN A 64 -18.40 -1.67 -3.33
C GLN A 64 -17.00 -1.05 -3.22
N GLY A 65 -16.90 0.28 -3.10
CA GLY A 65 -15.62 1.00 -2.93
C GLY A 65 -14.98 1.48 -4.23
N LEU A 66 -15.71 1.45 -5.36
CA LEU A 66 -15.27 2.10 -6.60
C LEU A 66 -15.31 3.62 -6.44
N VAL A 67 -14.24 4.29 -6.84
CA VAL A 67 -14.15 5.75 -6.94
C VAL A 67 -13.77 6.10 -8.37
N ILE A 68 -14.54 6.98 -9.00
CA ILE A 68 -14.32 7.41 -10.38
C ILE A 68 -13.76 8.83 -10.35
N LEU A 69 -12.60 9.01 -10.99
CA LEU A 69 -12.04 10.33 -11.25
C LEU A 69 -12.35 10.68 -12.71
N ASP A 70 -13.25 11.65 -12.91
CA ASP A 70 -13.52 12.19 -14.24
C ASP A 70 -12.57 13.35 -14.51
N THR A 71 -11.73 13.22 -15.54
CA THR A 71 -10.80 14.27 -15.95
C THR A 71 -11.44 15.08 -17.07
N PRO A 72 -11.58 16.42 -16.94
CA PRO A 72 -12.01 17.24 -18.07
C PRO A 72 -11.09 16.98 -19.27
N GLY A 73 -11.66 16.98 -20.48
CA GLY A 73 -11.09 16.38 -21.70
C GLY A 73 -9.58 16.54 -21.85
N LEU A 74 -8.91 15.53 -22.41
CA LEU A 74 -7.44 15.38 -22.39
C LEU A 74 -6.64 16.57 -22.96
N ASN A 75 -7.29 17.50 -23.66
CA ASN A 75 -6.70 18.79 -24.05
C ASN A 75 -6.42 19.72 -22.84
N ALA A 76 -7.22 19.64 -21.77
CA ALA A 76 -7.07 20.39 -20.52
C ALA A 76 -6.03 19.78 -19.55
N ILE A 77 -5.61 18.53 -19.77
CA ILE A 77 -4.67 17.79 -18.92
C ILE A 77 -3.25 18.40 -18.92
N GLY A 78 -2.94 19.23 -19.93
CA GLY A 78 -1.69 20.00 -20.00
C GLY A 78 -1.62 21.19 -19.03
N ALA A 79 -2.76 21.73 -18.58
CA ALA A 79 -2.82 22.91 -17.72
C ALA A 79 -2.77 22.58 -16.22
N GLU A 80 -3.10 21.33 -15.85
CA GLU A 80 -3.18 20.87 -14.46
C GLU A 80 -2.22 19.72 -14.12
N PRO A 81 -0.91 19.99 -13.98
CA PRO A 81 0.09 18.98 -13.61
C PRO A 81 -0.23 18.24 -12.30
N GLU A 82 -0.96 18.84 -11.36
CA GLU A 82 -1.33 18.17 -10.10
C GLU A 82 -2.29 16.99 -10.33
N LEU A 83 -3.22 17.09 -11.29
CA LEU A 83 -4.18 16.02 -11.60
C LEU A 83 -3.49 14.86 -12.33
N THR A 84 -2.64 15.17 -13.32
CA THR A 84 -1.98 14.21 -14.21
C THR A 84 -0.76 13.53 -13.57
N VAL A 85 0.00 14.26 -12.74
CA VAL A 85 1.24 13.76 -12.12
C VAL A 85 0.95 13.07 -10.78
N SER A 86 -0.10 13.46 -10.05
CA SER A 86 -0.40 12.91 -8.73
C SER A 86 -1.47 11.82 -8.75
N LEU A 87 -2.59 12.02 -9.45
CA LEU A 87 -3.76 11.14 -9.31
C LEU A 87 -3.77 9.96 -10.27
N LEU A 88 -3.38 10.15 -11.54
CA LEU A 88 -3.34 9.05 -12.51
C LEU A 88 -2.41 7.90 -12.08
N PRO A 89 -1.19 8.13 -11.54
CA PRO A 89 -0.36 7.04 -11.06
C PRO A 89 -0.89 6.31 -9.81
N GLN A 90 -1.82 6.92 -9.08
CA GLN A 90 -2.48 6.33 -7.90
C GLN A 90 -3.78 5.59 -8.27
N ALA A 91 -4.24 5.74 -9.52
CA ALA A 91 -5.45 5.10 -9.98
C ALA A 91 -5.23 3.59 -10.08
N HIS A 92 -6.09 2.80 -9.44
CA HIS A 92 -5.99 1.34 -9.52
C HIS A 92 -6.26 0.83 -10.94
N ALA A 93 -6.98 1.61 -11.73
CA ALA A 93 -7.24 1.35 -13.14
C ALA A 93 -7.49 2.65 -13.90
N VAL A 94 -7.23 2.60 -15.20
CA VAL A 94 -7.53 3.70 -16.12
C VAL A 94 -8.50 3.21 -17.18
N VAL A 95 -9.59 3.96 -17.38
CA VAL A 95 -10.55 3.76 -18.45
C VAL A 95 -10.33 4.84 -19.51
N PHE A 96 -9.82 4.45 -20.68
CA PHE A 96 -9.58 5.36 -21.79
C PHE A 96 -10.73 5.26 -22.80
N ILE A 97 -11.47 6.35 -22.96
CA ILE A 97 -12.68 6.38 -23.80
C ILE A 97 -12.33 6.95 -25.18
N LEU A 98 -12.65 6.20 -26.22
CA LEU A 98 -12.47 6.55 -27.63
C LEU A 98 -13.80 6.50 -28.36
N ALA A 99 -13.88 7.15 -29.52
CA ALA A 99 -15.06 7.07 -30.37
C ALA A 99 -14.90 5.93 -31.39
N ALA A 100 -15.90 5.06 -31.48
CA ALA A 100 -15.87 3.86 -32.33
C ALA A 100 -15.94 4.18 -33.83
N ASP A 101 -16.54 5.32 -34.18
CA ASP A 101 -16.72 5.82 -35.56
C ASP A 101 -15.41 6.31 -36.19
N THR A 102 -14.55 6.97 -35.41
CA THR A 102 -13.26 7.48 -35.89
C THR A 102 -12.08 6.57 -35.57
N GLY A 103 -12.27 5.59 -34.68
CA GLY A 103 -11.18 4.77 -34.16
C GLY A 103 -10.14 5.59 -33.41
N VAL A 104 -8.91 5.07 -33.35
CA VAL A 104 -7.80 5.72 -32.63
C VAL A 104 -7.19 6.84 -33.48
N THR A 105 -7.35 8.09 -33.05
CA THR A 105 -6.75 9.23 -33.76
C THR A 105 -5.28 9.43 -33.40
N LYS A 106 -4.56 10.27 -34.17
CA LYS A 106 -3.15 10.63 -33.86
C LYS A 106 -3.01 11.35 -32.51
N SER A 107 -3.98 12.18 -32.14
CA SER A 107 -4.03 12.84 -30.83
C SER A 107 -4.23 11.81 -29.72
N ASP A 108 -5.15 10.84 -29.91
CA ASP A 108 -5.42 9.79 -28.92
C ASP A 108 -4.20 8.90 -28.70
N LEU A 109 -3.51 8.52 -29.78
CA LEU A 109 -2.25 7.76 -29.72
C LEU A 109 -1.16 8.49 -28.94
N THR A 110 -1.07 9.81 -29.14
CA THR A 110 -0.09 10.65 -28.46
C THR A 110 -0.39 10.68 -26.96
N ILE A 111 -1.65 10.90 -26.59
CA ILE A 111 -2.13 10.87 -25.21
C ILE A 111 -1.88 9.49 -24.58
N TRP A 112 -2.25 8.41 -25.27
CA TRP A 112 -2.04 7.05 -24.80
C TRP A 112 -0.57 6.77 -24.48
N ARG A 113 0.34 7.10 -25.41
CA ARG A 113 1.78 6.86 -25.23
C ARG A 113 2.40 7.74 -24.16
N GLN A 114 2.02 9.02 -24.11
CA GLN A 114 2.63 10.01 -23.21
C GLN A 114 2.08 9.92 -21.79
N HIS A 115 0.80 9.63 -21.60
CA HIS A 115 0.16 9.72 -20.29
C HIS A 115 -0.27 8.38 -19.71
N LEU A 116 -0.56 7.36 -20.52
CA LEU A 116 -1.17 6.12 -20.02
C LEU A 116 -0.25 4.89 -20.11
N ASN A 117 0.54 4.78 -21.17
CA ASN A 117 1.49 3.68 -21.34
C ASN A 117 2.73 3.86 -20.46
N ALA A 118 3.03 5.10 -20.11
CA ALA A 118 4.14 5.51 -19.26
C ALA A 118 4.00 5.18 -17.77
N LEU A 119 2.77 4.97 -17.29
CA LEU A 119 2.48 4.98 -15.86
C LEU A 119 2.93 3.72 -15.12
N GLY A 120 3.58 2.75 -15.79
CA GLY A 120 4.09 1.53 -15.15
C GLY A 120 3.00 0.66 -14.51
N HIS A 121 1.73 0.91 -14.85
CA HIS A 121 0.62 0.09 -14.39
C HIS A 121 0.69 -1.28 -15.07
N ALA A 122 0.30 -2.32 -14.34
CA ALA A 122 0.13 -3.64 -14.94
C ALA A 122 -0.78 -3.51 -16.18
N PRO A 123 -0.48 -4.16 -17.30
CA PRO A 123 -1.30 -4.06 -18.50
C PRO A 123 -2.78 -4.30 -18.24
N GLU A 124 -3.08 -5.17 -17.28
CA GLU A 124 -4.40 -5.62 -16.85
C GLU A 124 -5.28 -4.54 -16.21
N SER A 125 -4.70 -3.45 -15.71
CA SER A 125 -5.46 -2.35 -15.10
C SER A 125 -5.79 -1.22 -16.08
N ARG A 126 -5.56 -1.43 -17.38
CA ARG A 126 -5.90 -0.48 -18.44
C ARG A 126 -7.04 -1.04 -19.28
N LEU A 127 -8.11 -0.26 -19.37
CA LEU A 127 -9.29 -0.61 -20.16
C LEU A 127 -9.52 0.47 -21.22
N VAL A 128 -9.73 0.06 -22.46
CA VAL A 128 -10.08 0.96 -23.56
C VAL A 128 -11.54 0.74 -23.90
N VAL A 129 -12.31 1.82 -23.99
CA VAL A 129 -13.74 1.79 -24.26
C VAL A 129 -14.01 2.52 -25.57
N LEU A 130 -14.32 1.78 -26.62
CA LEU A 130 -14.83 2.29 -27.90
C LEU A 130 -16.31 2.61 -27.71
N ASN A 131 -16.60 3.87 -27.41
CA ASN A 131 -17.96 4.37 -27.23
C ASN A 131 -18.58 4.77 -28.57
N LYS A 132 -19.91 4.88 -28.62
CA LYS A 132 -20.71 5.22 -29.81
C LYS A 132 -20.81 4.11 -30.87
N ILE A 133 -20.81 2.84 -30.49
CA ILE A 133 -21.04 1.75 -31.46
C ILE A 133 -22.40 1.86 -32.17
N ASP A 134 -23.35 2.62 -31.61
CA ASP A 134 -24.66 2.86 -32.20
C ASP A 134 -24.62 3.66 -33.50
N THR A 135 -23.54 4.40 -33.78
CA THR A 135 -23.35 5.05 -35.08
C THR A 135 -23.00 4.06 -36.18
N MET A 136 -22.57 2.84 -35.81
CA MET A 136 -22.25 1.75 -36.74
C MET A 136 -23.47 0.87 -37.04
N TRP A 137 -24.62 1.12 -36.39
CA TRP A 137 -25.86 0.40 -36.63
C TRP A 137 -26.54 0.96 -37.88
N ASP A 138 -26.01 0.59 -39.04
CA ASP A 138 -26.63 0.92 -40.32
C ASP A 138 -27.88 0.05 -40.54
N GLU A 139 -29.01 0.65 -40.91
CA GLU A 139 -30.28 -0.04 -41.18
C GLU A 139 -30.18 -1.00 -42.37
N LEU A 140 -29.20 -0.81 -43.25
CA LEU A 140 -28.94 -1.66 -44.41
C LEU A 140 -28.04 -2.86 -44.09
N SER A 141 -27.38 -2.87 -42.93
CA SER A 141 -26.45 -3.92 -42.53
C SER A 141 -27.13 -4.96 -41.65
N SER A 142 -26.82 -6.24 -41.88
CA SER A 142 -27.28 -7.31 -40.99
C SER A 142 -26.64 -7.21 -39.60
N PRO A 143 -27.30 -7.69 -38.53
CA PRO A 143 -26.73 -7.70 -37.18
C PRO A 143 -25.36 -8.39 -37.09
N GLU A 144 -25.14 -9.44 -37.90
CA GLU A 144 -23.85 -10.16 -37.95
C GLU A 144 -22.74 -9.30 -38.55
N GLN A 145 -23.03 -8.54 -39.62
CA GLN A 145 -22.07 -7.61 -40.23
C GLN A 145 -21.66 -6.50 -39.26
N VAL A 146 -22.63 -5.93 -38.52
CA VAL A 146 -22.36 -4.93 -37.49
C VAL A 146 -21.47 -5.51 -36.39
N GLN A 147 -21.72 -6.74 -35.95
CA GLN A 147 -20.87 -7.40 -34.94
C GLN A 147 -19.45 -7.65 -35.44
N LEU A 148 -19.28 -8.09 -36.69
CA LEU A 148 -17.97 -8.28 -37.32
C LEU A 148 -17.21 -6.95 -37.43
N GLN A 149 -17.89 -5.87 -37.81
CA GLN A 149 -17.28 -4.54 -37.92
C GLN A 149 -16.83 -4.02 -36.55
N ILE A 150 -17.66 -4.19 -35.51
CA ILE A 150 -17.28 -3.84 -34.13
C ILE A 150 -16.08 -4.70 -33.67
N ALA A 151 -16.05 -5.99 -33.99
CA ALA A 151 -14.95 -6.87 -33.64
C ALA A 151 -13.64 -6.48 -34.34
N ALA A 152 -13.70 -6.15 -35.64
CA ALA A 152 -12.57 -5.64 -36.41
C ALA A 152 -12.03 -4.34 -35.78
N GLN A 153 -12.92 -3.37 -35.51
CA GLN A 153 -12.54 -2.10 -34.89
C GLN A 153 -11.88 -2.28 -33.52
N ARG A 154 -12.32 -3.26 -32.72
CA ARG A 154 -11.69 -3.61 -31.45
C ARG A 154 -10.28 -4.17 -31.64
N THR A 155 -10.10 -5.08 -32.58
CA THR A 155 -8.80 -5.68 -32.90
C THR A 155 -7.82 -4.63 -33.42
N ASP A 156 -8.25 -3.78 -34.36
CA ASP A 156 -7.41 -2.73 -34.94
C ASP A 156 -6.98 -1.72 -33.87
N SER A 157 -7.92 -1.32 -33.01
CA SER A 157 -7.62 -0.40 -31.90
C SER A 157 -6.67 -1.04 -30.89
N ALA A 158 -6.82 -2.34 -30.61
CA ALA A 158 -5.95 -3.09 -29.72
C ALA A 158 -4.51 -3.17 -30.27
N GLU A 159 -4.36 -3.44 -31.56
CA GLU A 159 -3.06 -3.50 -32.25
C GLU A 159 -2.36 -2.13 -32.24
N VAL A 160 -3.09 -1.07 -32.61
CA VAL A 160 -2.57 0.30 -32.63
C VAL A 160 -2.11 0.78 -31.24
N LEU A 161 -2.84 0.38 -30.19
CA LEU A 161 -2.53 0.75 -28.79
C LEU A 161 -1.53 -0.21 -28.12
N GLY A 162 -1.27 -1.38 -28.72
CA GLY A 162 -0.36 -2.40 -28.21
C GLY A 162 -0.89 -3.11 -26.96
N ILE A 163 -2.19 -3.40 -26.90
CA ILE A 163 -2.84 -4.09 -25.78
C ILE A 163 -3.63 -5.31 -26.23
N PRO A 164 -3.91 -6.28 -25.35
CA PRO A 164 -4.78 -7.42 -25.66
C PRO A 164 -6.19 -6.96 -26.08
N PRO A 165 -6.81 -7.58 -27.11
CA PRO A 165 -8.19 -7.26 -27.53
C PRO A 165 -9.24 -7.45 -26.42
N SER A 166 -8.97 -8.28 -25.43
CA SER A 166 -9.81 -8.46 -24.24
C SER A 166 -9.94 -7.19 -23.38
N GLN A 167 -9.02 -6.24 -23.51
CA GLN A 167 -9.01 -4.96 -22.80
C GLN A 167 -9.71 -3.83 -23.58
N VAL A 168 -10.11 -4.10 -24.83
CA VAL A 168 -10.86 -3.15 -25.65
C VAL A 168 -12.33 -3.56 -25.61
N LEU A 169 -13.17 -2.78 -24.94
CA LEU A 169 -14.62 -2.97 -24.88
C LEU A 169 -15.30 -1.99 -25.82
N ALA A 170 -16.38 -2.42 -26.45
CA ALA A 170 -17.16 -1.59 -27.35
C ALA A 170 -18.55 -1.39 -26.77
N VAL A 171 -18.99 -0.15 -26.60
CA VAL A 171 -20.23 0.19 -25.90
C VAL A 171 -20.98 1.32 -26.61
N SER A 172 -22.29 1.39 -26.37
CA SER A 172 -23.08 2.60 -26.60
C SER A 172 -23.57 3.14 -25.27
N ALA A 173 -22.87 4.13 -24.72
CA ALA A 173 -23.28 4.76 -23.47
C ALA A 173 -24.66 5.42 -23.57
N GLN A 174 -24.99 6.03 -24.72
CA GLN A 174 -26.27 6.68 -24.94
C GLN A 174 -27.43 5.68 -24.95
N LYS A 175 -27.31 4.60 -25.72
CA LYS A 175 -28.35 3.56 -25.80
C LYS A 175 -28.46 2.79 -24.49
N GLY A 176 -27.33 2.54 -23.82
CA GLY A 176 -27.32 1.92 -22.48
C GLY A 176 -28.01 2.77 -21.42
N LEU A 177 -27.81 4.10 -21.43
CA LEU A 177 -28.52 5.01 -20.54
C LEU A 177 -30.04 5.03 -20.84
N LEU A 178 -30.41 5.14 -22.12
CA LEU A 178 -31.81 5.12 -22.55
C LEU A 178 -32.50 3.82 -22.13
N ALA A 179 -31.82 2.69 -22.33
CA ALA A 179 -32.27 1.36 -21.93
C ALA A 179 -32.52 1.27 -20.42
N LYS A 180 -31.59 1.78 -19.58
CA LYS A 180 -31.77 1.80 -18.12
C LYS A 180 -32.94 2.69 -17.67
N VAL A 181 -33.15 3.83 -18.33
CA VAL A 181 -34.28 4.73 -18.03
C VAL A 181 -35.61 4.09 -18.41
N ASN A 182 -35.68 3.47 -19.58
CA ASN A 182 -36.90 2.85 -20.11
C ASN A 182 -37.11 1.40 -19.65
N ARG A 183 -36.14 0.80 -18.95
CA ARG A 183 -36.10 -0.62 -18.56
C ARG A 183 -36.19 -1.58 -19.75
N ASP A 184 -35.52 -1.22 -20.85
CA ASP A 184 -35.44 -2.03 -22.06
C ASP A 184 -34.20 -2.95 -21.99
N GLU A 185 -34.43 -4.21 -21.65
CA GLU A 185 -33.34 -5.18 -21.49
C GLU A 185 -32.67 -5.53 -22.83
N ALA A 186 -33.43 -5.58 -23.93
CA ALA A 186 -32.88 -5.90 -25.24
C ALA A 186 -31.92 -4.80 -25.72
N LEU A 187 -32.31 -3.53 -25.55
CA LEU A 187 -31.45 -2.39 -25.86
C LEU A 187 -30.25 -2.30 -24.91
N LEU A 188 -30.42 -2.70 -23.64
CA LEU A 188 -29.33 -2.73 -22.67
C LEU A 188 -28.26 -3.74 -23.06
N GLN A 189 -28.66 -4.95 -23.46
CA GLN A 189 -27.72 -5.96 -23.96
C GLN A 189 -27.06 -5.52 -25.28
N ALA A 190 -27.83 -4.96 -26.22
CA ALA A 190 -27.29 -4.45 -27.49
C ALA A 190 -26.28 -3.30 -27.28
N SER A 191 -26.45 -2.49 -26.24
CA SER A 191 -25.53 -1.41 -25.89
C SER A 191 -24.19 -1.90 -25.31
N ARG A 192 -24.11 -3.17 -24.90
CA ARG A 192 -22.95 -3.80 -24.23
C ARG A 192 -22.46 -3.08 -22.96
N LEU A 193 -23.27 -2.18 -22.40
CA LEU A 193 -22.96 -1.51 -21.13
C LEU A 193 -22.78 -2.51 -19.96
N PRO A 194 -23.55 -3.62 -19.84
CA PRO A 194 -23.33 -4.62 -18.81
C PRO A 194 -21.94 -5.27 -18.85
N GLU A 195 -21.34 -5.44 -20.04
CA GLU A 195 -19.99 -6.00 -20.18
C GLU A 195 -18.94 -5.06 -19.56
N LEU A 196 -19.10 -3.75 -19.76
CA LEU A 196 -18.25 -2.73 -19.12
C LEU A 196 -18.43 -2.73 -17.60
N GLU A 197 -19.67 -2.80 -17.12
CA GLU A 197 -19.94 -2.85 -15.67
C GLU A 197 -19.38 -4.12 -15.02
N ALA A 198 -19.45 -5.26 -15.71
CA ALA A 198 -18.85 -6.51 -15.26
C ALA A 198 -17.32 -6.45 -15.25
N ALA A 199 -16.69 -5.86 -16.28
CA ALA A 199 -15.24 -5.68 -16.33
C ALA A 199 -14.73 -4.78 -15.18
N LEU A 200 -15.45 -3.69 -14.88
CA LEU A 200 -15.13 -2.79 -13.77
C LEU A 200 -15.40 -3.45 -12.40
N GLY A 201 -16.47 -4.23 -12.27
CA GLY A 201 -16.86 -4.91 -11.04
C GLY A 201 -16.02 -6.15 -10.74
N ALA A 202 -16.18 -7.21 -11.54
CA ALA A 202 -15.54 -8.50 -11.30
C ALA A 202 -14.03 -8.48 -11.57
N GLY A 203 -13.58 -7.73 -12.58
CA GLY A 203 -12.16 -7.61 -12.90
C GLY A 203 -11.40 -6.79 -11.86
N LEU A 204 -11.66 -5.48 -11.80
CA LEU A 204 -10.86 -4.56 -10.99
C LEU A 204 -11.09 -4.70 -9.48
N LEU A 205 -12.36 -4.72 -9.03
CA LEU A 205 -12.65 -4.85 -7.60
C LEU A 205 -12.33 -6.27 -7.10
N GLY A 206 -12.52 -7.29 -7.95
CA GLY A 206 -12.14 -8.66 -7.65
C GLY A 206 -10.64 -8.82 -7.40
N GLN A 207 -9.80 -8.26 -8.28
CA GLN A 207 -8.35 -8.28 -8.13
C GLN A 207 -7.89 -7.56 -6.84
N ARG A 208 -8.42 -6.36 -6.58
CA ARG A 208 -8.14 -5.63 -5.33
C ARG A 208 -8.52 -6.43 -4.10
N ARG A 209 -9.71 -7.04 -4.10
CA ARG A 209 -10.18 -7.88 -3.01
C ARG A 209 -9.25 -9.07 -2.79
N SER A 210 -8.81 -9.74 -3.86
CA SER A 210 -7.86 -10.86 -3.78
C SER A 210 -6.52 -10.45 -3.18
N ILE A 211 -5.98 -9.28 -3.55
CA ILE A 211 -4.71 -8.77 -2.99
C ILE A 211 -4.87 -8.50 -1.49
N LEU A 212 -5.96 -7.83 -1.09
CA LEU A 212 -6.24 -7.55 0.32
C LEU A 212 -6.47 -8.83 1.12
N GLN A 213 -7.21 -9.79 0.57
CA GLN A 213 -7.42 -11.11 1.19
C GLN A 213 -6.08 -11.83 1.40
N ALA A 214 -5.23 -11.90 0.38
CA ALA A 214 -3.91 -12.51 0.51
C ALA A 214 -3.03 -11.83 1.57
N ALA A 215 -3.06 -10.49 1.64
CA ALA A 215 -2.33 -9.74 2.68
C ALA A 215 -2.83 -10.06 4.09
N VAL A 216 -4.15 -10.14 4.29
CA VAL A 216 -4.74 -10.50 5.59
C VAL A 216 -4.46 -11.97 5.92
N ALA A 217 -4.56 -12.89 4.98
CA ALA A 217 -4.23 -14.31 5.16
C ALA A 217 -2.79 -14.48 5.66
N ASN A 218 -1.83 -13.83 4.98
CA ASN A 218 -0.42 -13.86 5.35
C ASN A 218 -0.20 -13.29 6.76
N GLY A 219 -0.88 -12.19 7.10
CA GLY A 219 -0.83 -11.61 8.45
C GLY A 219 -1.37 -12.53 9.54
N ILE A 220 -2.48 -13.22 9.28
CA ILE A 220 -3.07 -14.19 10.21
C ILE A 220 -2.14 -15.39 10.41
N GLU A 221 -1.57 -15.94 9.33
CA GLU A 221 -0.68 -17.09 9.42
C GLU A 221 0.61 -16.75 10.20
N ALA A 222 1.17 -15.55 9.98
CA ALA A 222 2.30 -15.06 10.75
C ALA A 222 1.97 -14.95 12.26
N LEU A 223 0.82 -14.36 12.61
CA LEU A 223 0.38 -14.22 13.99
C LEU A 223 0.11 -15.58 14.66
N ARG A 224 -0.46 -16.53 13.90
CA ARG A 224 -0.71 -17.90 14.36
C ARG A 224 0.59 -18.62 14.65
N ALA A 225 1.57 -18.53 13.74
CA ALA A 225 2.89 -19.12 13.93
C ALA A 225 3.60 -18.56 15.17
N ASP A 226 3.56 -17.23 15.37
CA ASP A 226 4.12 -16.58 16.56
C ASP A 226 3.43 -17.03 17.85
N SER A 227 2.09 -17.08 17.85
CA SER A 227 1.32 -17.44 19.04
C SER A 227 1.54 -18.90 19.43
N ARG A 228 1.53 -19.84 18.47
CA ARG A 228 1.83 -21.26 18.70
C ARG A 228 3.23 -21.45 19.28
N ARG A 229 4.23 -20.74 18.75
CA ARG A 229 5.60 -20.78 19.30
C ARG A 229 5.65 -20.36 20.76
N LEU A 230 4.95 -19.28 21.11
CA LEU A 230 4.89 -18.78 22.49
C LEU A 230 4.20 -19.78 23.43
N VAL A 231 3.07 -20.36 23.00
CA VAL A 231 2.34 -21.38 23.78
C VAL A 231 3.20 -22.63 23.96
N HIS A 232 3.85 -23.11 22.90
CA HIS A 232 4.70 -24.29 22.95
C HIS A 232 5.90 -24.09 23.90
N THR A 233 6.53 -22.92 23.86
CA THR A 233 7.61 -22.56 24.79
C THR A 233 7.13 -22.60 26.24
N ARG A 234 6.00 -21.94 26.53
CA ARG A 234 5.41 -21.96 27.88
C ARG A 234 5.02 -23.35 28.36
N HIS A 235 4.48 -24.18 27.47
CA HIS A 235 4.10 -25.55 27.78
C HIS A 235 5.31 -26.39 28.17
N ARG A 236 6.41 -26.29 27.40
CA ARG A 236 7.69 -26.93 27.73
C ARG A 236 8.22 -26.46 29.08
N ASP A 237 8.25 -25.15 29.34
CA ASP A 237 8.76 -24.60 30.60
C ASP A 237 7.95 -25.11 31.82
N ILE A 238 6.63 -25.24 31.69
CA ILE A 238 5.77 -25.79 32.76
C ILE A 238 6.04 -27.28 32.96
N LEU A 239 6.21 -28.05 31.88
CA LEU A 239 6.56 -29.48 31.96
C LEU A 239 7.90 -29.69 32.66
N GLU A 240 8.91 -28.90 32.32
CA GLU A 240 10.22 -28.95 32.96
C GLU A 240 10.11 -28.63 34.46
N GLN A 241 9.31 -27.62 34.85
CA GLN A 241 9.05 -27.32 36.26
C GLN A 241 8.33 -28.45 36.99
N ILE A 242 7.34 -29.10 36.36
CA ILE A 242 6.64 -30.25 36.97
C ILE A 242 7.64 -31.39 37.22
N GLN A 243 8.46 -31.73 36.23
CA GLN A 243 9.48 -32.79 36.36
C GLN A 243 10.52 -32.45 37.43
N GLU A 244 10.97 -31.19 37.50
CA GLU A 244 11.89 -30.70 38.53
C GLU A 244 11.30 -30.88 39.93
N LEU A 245 10.03 -30.51 40.11
CA LEU A 245 9.30 -30.66 41.39
C LEU A 245 9.01 -32.11 41.75
N GLU A 246 8.59 -32.94 40.79
CA GLU A 246 8.42 -34.39 41.01
C GLU A 246 9.73 -35.05 41.42
N GLY A 247 10.86 -34.59 40.85
CA GLY A 247 12.20 -35.02 41.23
C GLY A 247 12.61 -34.61 42.65
N LEU A 248 11.91 -33.69 43.31
CA LEU A 248 12.11 -33.33 44.72
C LEU A 248 11.23 -34.16 45.67
N ARG A 249 10.28 -34.93 45.15
CA ARG A 249 9.39 -35.77 45.96
C ARG A 249 10.19 -36.81 46.75
N GLY A 250 10.02 -36.82 48.07
CA GLY A 250 10.71 -37.74 48.97
C GLY A 250 12.20 -37.44 49.21
N LYS A 251 12.74 -36.32 48.70
CA LYS A 251 14.13 -35.91 48.96
C LYS A 251 14.29 -35.20 50.30
N ASN A 252 15.48 -35.29 50.88
CA ASN A 252 15.81 -34.68 52.17
C ASN A 252 16.05 -33.15 52.07
N SER A 253 15.89 -32.46 53.21
CA SER A 253 16.05 -31.00 53.36
C SER A 253 17.39 -30.46 52.85
N SER A 254 18.47 -31.25 52.95
CA SER A 254 19.78 -30.86 52.42
C SER A 254 19.82 -30.77 50.90
N THR A 255 19.17 -31.70 50.19
CA THR A 255 19.12 -31.67 48.71
C THR A 255 18.28 -30.49 48.22
N ILE A 256 17.18 -30.17 48.91
CA ILE A 256 16.33 -29.01 48.58
C ILE A 256 17.11 -27.70 48.76
N LYS A 257 17.91 -27.57 49.81
CA LYS A 257 18.80 -26.41 50.02
C LYS A 257 19.83 -26.26 48.91
N GLN A 258 20.48 -27.36 48.49
CA GLN A 258 21.45 -27.34 47.39
C GLN A 258 20.79 -26.93 46.07
N MET A 259 19.57 -27.42 45.80
CA MET A 259 18.77 -27.02 44.64
C MET A 259 18.51 -25.51 44.61
N ARG A 260 18.11 -24.94 45.76
CA ARG A 260 17.85 -23.49 45.87
C ARG A 260 19.12 -22.68 45.57
N LEU A 261 20.24 -23.07 46.17
CA LEU A 261 21.53 -22.37 46.01
C LEU A 261 21.99 -22.40 44.54
N ARG A 262 21.76 -23.52 43.84
CA ARG A 262 22.02 -23.64 42.40
C ARG A 262 21.19 -22.68 41.58
N ILE A 263 19.87 -22.57 41.85
CA ILE A 263 18.98 -21.65 41.13
C ILE A 263 19.35 -20.19 41.40
N GLU A 264 19.70 -19.84 42.64
CA GLU A 264 20.19 -18.51 43.00
C GLU A 264 21.49 -18.16 42.25
N GLN A 265 22.39 -19.13 42.09
CA GLN A 265 23.63 -18.94 41.32
C GLN A 265 23.37 -18.81 39.81
N GLU A 266 22.49 -19.65 39.24
CA GLU A 266 22.04 -19.50 37.84
C GLU A 266 21.39 -18.13 37.57
N GLN A 267 20.64 -17.59 38.55
CA GLN A 267 20.08 -16.23 38.46
C GLN A 267 21.18 -15.17 38.48
N ALA A 268 22.18 -15.29 39.35
CA ALA A 268 23.30 -14.35 39.43
C ALA A 268 24.12 -14.33 38.14
N ASP A 269 24.41 -15.51 37.58
CA ASP A 269 25.10 -15.66 36.29
C ASP A 269 24.27 -15.05 35.15
N PHE A 270 22.95 -15.24 35.18
CA PHE A 270 22.04 -14.60 34.24
C PHE A 270 22.02 -13.07 34.38
N ASP A 271 21.97 -12.52 35.59
CA ASP A 271 21.98 -11.08 35.79
C ASP A 271 23.32 -10.45 35.38
N ALA A 272 24.43 -11.19 35.50
CA ALA A 272 25.74 -10.80 34.97
C ALA A 272 25.75 -10.69 33.43
N SER A 273 24.88 -11.43 32.73
CA SER A 273 24.69 -11.30 31.27
C SER A 273 24.15 -9.94 30.82
N GLY A 274 23.67 -9.12 31.76
CA GLY A 274 23.12 -7.80 31.50
C GLY A 274 24.07 -6.88 30.74
N ALA A 275 25.39 -6.98 30.96
CA ALA A 275 26.39 -6.21 30.23
C ALA A 275 26.40 -6.55 28.72
N ARG A 276 26.32 -7.84 28.37
CA ARG A 276 26.27 -8.29 26.98
C ARG A 276 24.98 -7.83 26.30
N ILE A 277 23.86 -7.90 27.01
CA ILE A 277 22.56 -7.45 26.50
C ILE A 277 22.56 -5.93 26.25
N GLN A 278 23.16 -5.15 27.15
CA GLN A 278 23.33 -3.70 26.95
C GLN A 278 24.24 -3.39 25.76
N ALA A 279 25.31 -4.15 25.56
CA ALA A 279 26.18 -4.00 24.40
C ALA A 279 25.39 -4.22 23.08
N VAL A 280 24.61 -5.29 22.99
CA VAL A 280 23.74 -5.57 21.82
C VAL A 280 22.77 -4.40 21.58
N ARG A 281 22.09 -3.91 22.63
CA ARG A 281 21.19 -2.74 22.52
C ARG A 281 21.90 -1.49 22.03
N SER A 282 23.09 -1.20 22.54
CA SER A 282 23.84 0.00 22.13
C SER A 282 24.24 -0.05 20.66
N VAL A 283 24.67 -1.21 20.15
CA VAL A 283 25.01 -1.39 18.74
C VAL A 283 23.75 -1.28 17.88
N HIS A 284 22.66 -1.92 18.30
CA HIS A 284 21.37 -1.84 17.63
C HIS A 284 20.87 -0.40 17.51
N LEU A 285 20.84 0.35 18.61
CA LEU A 285 20.38 1.75 18.64
C LEU A 285 21.30 2.69 17.85
N ARG A 286 22.60 2.40 17.80
CA ARG A 286 23.54 3.18 16.96
C ARG A 286 23.20 3.01 15.48
N LEU A 287 23.12 1.77 14.99
CA LEU A 287 22.81 1.48 13.59
C LEU A 287 21.40 1.97 13.20
N LEU A 288 20.42 1.86 14.10
CA LEU A 288 19.08 2.41 13.87
C LEU A 288 19.08 3.93 13.70
N ARG A 289 19.89 4.68 14.48
CA ARG A 289 20.00 6.13 14.31
C ARG A 289 20.57 6.50 12.95
N GLU A 290 21.57 5.75 12.47
CA GLU A 290 22.14 5.93 11.13
C GLU A 290 21.08 5.66 10.04
N LEU A 291 20.32 4.58 10.19
CA LEU A 291 19.21 4.24 9.29
C LEU A 291 18.10 5.30 9.26
N PHE A 292 17.62 5.75 10.43
CA PHE A 292 16.59 6.78 10.51
C PHE A 292 17.06 8.15 10.00
N ALA A 293 18.36 8.45 10.10
CA ALA A 293 18.90 9.68 9.53
C ALA A 293 18.74 9.69 7.99
N LEU A 294 19.07 8.57 7.32
CA LEU A 294 18.91 8.42 5.87
C LEU A 294 17.44 8.48 5.42
N LEU A 295 16.54 7.86 6.18
CA LEU A 295 15.11 7.83 5.84
C LEU A 295 14.33 9.06 6.33
N SER A 296 14.98 10.00 7.01
CA SER A 296 14.31 11.14 7.62
C SER A 296 13.69 12.09 6.61
N SER A 297 12.53 12.67 6.96
CA SER A 297 11.88 13.71 6.13
C SER A 297 12.76 14.94 5.94
N SER A 298 13.66 15.24 6.89
CA SER A 298 14.67 16.29 6.78
C SER A 298 15.73 15.99 5.75
N HIS A 299 16.24 14.75 5.69
CA HIS A 299 17.22 14.33 4.70
C HIS A 299 16.60 14.33 3.30
N LEU A 300 15.38 13.78 3.15
CA LEU A 300 14.63 13.84 1.90
C LEU A 300 14.44 15.28 1.39
N LYS A 301 14.05 16.21 2.27
CA LYS A 301 13.92 17.63 1.91
C LYS A 301 15.24 18.25 1.46
N LYS A 302 16.35 17.88 2.12
CA LYS A 302 17.69 18.35 1.76
C LYS A 302 18.08 17.86 0.37
N GLU A 303 17.93 16.57 0.09
CA GLU A 303 18.27 15.99 -1.22
C GLU A 303 17.43 16.56 -2.35
N ALA A 304 16.13 16.76 -2.11
CA ALA A 304 15.21 17.33 -3.08
C ALA A 304 15.29 18.86 -3.22
N SER A 305 16.02 19.56 -2.33
CA SER A 305 16.09 21.03 -2.33
C SER A 305 16.73 21.59 -3.59
N ALA A 306 17.77 20.92 -4.11
CA ALA A 306 18.46 21.32 -5.34
C ALA A 306 17.51 21.27 -6.55
N MET A 307 16.72 20.20 -6.65
CA MET A 307 15.69 20.04 -7.66
C MET A 307 14.56 21.07 -7.51
N ALA A 308 14.06 21.28 -6.29
CA ALA A 308 13.03 22.29 -6.03
C ALA A 308 13.50 23.70 -6.40
N LYS A 309 14.76 24.03 -6.11
CA LYS A 309 15.38 25.31 -6.49
C LYS A 309 15.51 25.45 -8.01
N ALA A 310 16.00 24.41 -8.69
CA ALA A 310 16.11 24.40 -10.15
C ALA A 310 14.74 24.54 -10.85
N LEU A 311 13.70 23.94 -10.26
CA LEU A 311 12.32 24.07 -10.76
C LEU A 311 11.66 25.42 -10.45
N ARG A 312 12.18 26.23 -9.52
CA ARG A 312 11.65 27.56 -9.20
C ARG A 312 12.33 28.70 -9.97
N GLN A 313 13.50 28.46 -10.56
CA GLN A 313 14.21 29.50 -11.32
C GLN A 313 13.43 29.88 -12.58
N PRO A 314 13.20 31.19 -12.84
CA PRO A 314 12.53 31.66 -14.05
C PRO A 314 13.43 31.52 -15.29
N GLY A 315 12.83 31.25 -16.46
CA GLY A 315 13.52 31.16 -17.75
C GLY A 315 13.72 29.72 -18.26
N ILE A 316 14.47 29.57 -19.37
CA ILE A 316 14.72 28.26 -20.01
C ILE A 316 15.62 27.42 -19.11
N LYS A 317 15.07 26.34 -18.57
CA LYS A 317 15.74 25.52 -17.56
C LYS A 317 16.66 24.46 -18.17
N LEU A 318 17.68 24.91 -18.89
CA LEU A 318 18.75 24.07 -19.42
C LEU A 318 19.48 23.35 -18.27
N GLY A 319 19.40 22.02 -18.23
CA GLY A 319 20.07 21.21 -17.20
C GLY A 319 19.21 20.72 -16.04
N VAL A 320 17.90 21.03 -16.01
CA VAL A 320 16.99 20.46 -14.97
C VAL A 320 16.97 18.95 -15.03
N ARG A 321 17.04 18.36 -16.22
CA ARG A 321 17.13 16.90 -16.38
C ARG A 321 18.34 16.32 -15.63
N ARG A 322 19.50 16.98 -15.72
CA ARG A 322 20.70 16.56 -14.98
C ARG A 322 20.51 16.69 -13.47
N VAL A 323 19.99 17.83 -12.99
CA VAL A 323 19.70 18.03 -11.55
C VAL A 323 18.70 16.99 -11.05
N TYR A 324 17.74 16.62 -11.89
CA TYR A 324 16.73 15.60 -11.62
C TYR A 324 17.36 14.21 -11.52
N ASP A 325 18.09 13.77 -12.56
CA ASP A 325 18.79 12.49 -12.61
C ASP A 325 19.78 12.37 -11.43
N ASP A 326 20.52 13.44 -11.11
CA ASP A 326 21.42 13.49 -9.96
C ASP A 326 20.67 13.36 -8.63
N THR A 327 19.51 14.00 -8.49
CA THR A 327 18.68 13.92 -7.27
C THR A 327 18.13 12.52 -7.08
N PHE A 328 17.58 11.90 -8.12
CA PHE A 328 17.09 10.52 -8.05
C PHE A 328 18.22 9.50 -7.92
N GLY A 329 19.41 9.80 -8.46
CA GLY A 329 20.62 9.04 -8.18
C GLY A 329 20.96 9.01 -6.69
N ARG A 330 20.95 10.18 -6.02
CA ARG A 330 21.18 10.29 -4.58
C ARG A 330 20.11 9.58 -3.74
N LEU A 331 18.82 9.78 -4.05
CA LEU A 331 17.73 9.09 -3.35
C LEU A 331 17.80 7.56 -3.47
N ARG A 332 18.20 7.04 -4.65
CA ARG A 332 18.43 5.59 -4.83
C ARG A 332 19.63 5.11 -4.01
N ALA A 333 20.73 5.86 -3.99
CA ALA A 333 21.90 5.53 -3.17
C ALA A 333 21.57 5.53 -1.67
N ASP A 334 20.71 6.45 -1.21
CA ASP A 334 20.23 6.49 0.17
C ASP A 334 19.40 5.25 0.52
N LEU A 335 18.47 4.84 -0.35
CA LEU A 335 17.67 3.63 -0.14
C LEU A 335 18.51 2.34 -0.18
N ASP A 336 19.52 2.26 -1.05
CA ASP A 336 20.44 1.12 -1.07
C ASP A 336 21.32 1.09 0.18
N SER A 337 21.79 2.25 0.65
CA SER A 337 22.54 2.36 1.91
C SER A 337 21.66 1.95 3.11
N ALA A 338 20.40 2.37 3.12
CA ALA A 338 19.42 1.94 4.13
C ALA A 338 19.21 0.41 4.09
N ARG A 339 19.11 -0.19 2.90
CA ARG A 339 18.99 -1.65 2.72
C ARG A 339 20.21 -2.39 3.26
N GLN A 340 21.42 -1.88 2.99
CA GLN A 340 22.66 -2.44 3.54
C GLN A 340 22.68 -2.37 5.07
N LEU A 341 22.36 -1.21 5.66
CA LEU A 341 22.25 -1.05 7.12
C LEU A 341 21.21 -1.99 7.76
N ILE A 342 20.06 -2.21 7.11
CA ILE A 342 19.07 -3.19 7.58
C ILE A 342 19.67 -4.59 7.60
N GLY A 343 20.40 -4.99 6.54
CA GLY A 343 21.09 -6.28 6.48
C GLY A 343 22.18 -6.44 7.55
N GLU A 344 22.93 -5.37 7.84
CA GLU A 344 23.92 -5.35 8.93
C GLU A 344 23.26 -5.50 10.30
N ILE A 345 22.18 -4.76 10.57
CA ILE A 345 21.40 -4.89 11.81
C ILE A 345 20.84 -6.30 11.94
N GLN A 346 20.27 -6.87 10.87
CA GLN A 346 19.75 -8.22 10.87
C GLN A 346 20.85 -9.25 11.22
N SER A 347 21.99 -9.18 10.53
CA SER A 347 23.12 -10.09 10.77
C SER A 347 23.65 -9.97 12.21
N MET A 348 23.73 -8.74 12.73
CA MET A 348 24.12 -8.45 14.11
C MET A 348 23.12 -9.03 15.13
N LEU A 349 21.82 -8.87 14.89
CA LEU A 349 20.76 -9.43 15.75
C LEU A 349 20.78 -10.96 15.72
N GLU A 350 20.88 -11.58 14.54
CA GLU A 350 20.94 -13.04 14.39
C GLU A 350 22.17 -13.65 15.07
N GLY A 351 23.34 -13.02 14.93
CA GLY A 351 24.56 -13.45 15.62
C GLY A 351 24.43 -13.30 17.14
N SER A 352 23.97 -12.14 17.60
CA SER A 352 23.80 -11.84 19.02
C SER A 352 22.75 -12.72 19.69
N PHE A 353 21.61 -12.94 19.03
CA PHE A 353 20.53 -13.77 19.55
C PHE A 353 20.94 -15.24 19.60
N ARG A 354 21.66 -15.76 18.61
CA ARG A 354 22.23 -17.11 18.70
C ARG A 354 23.18 -17.26 19.89
N GLY A 355 24.07 -16.29 20.09
CA GLY A 355 24.98 -16.29 21.24
C GLY A 355 24.23 -16.23 22.58
N LEU A 356 23.22 -15.36 22.68
CA LEU A 356 22.39 -15.25 23.88
C LEU A 356 21.57 -16.52 24.14
N ASN A 357 21.02 -17.13 23.09
CA ASN A 357 20.27 -18.38 23.18
C ASN A 357 21.17 -19.54 23.64
N ALA A 358 22.41 -19.63 23.13
CA ALA A 358 23.34 -20.70 23.48
C ALA A 358 23.93 -20.58 24.89
N GLU A 359 24.40 -19.39 25.26
CA GLU A 359 25.09 -19.19 26.54
C GLU A 359 24.13 -19.03 27.71
N TYR A 360 23.00 -18.37 27.47
CA TYR A 360 22.06 -18.11 28.53
C TYR A 360 20.80 -18.95 28.35
N GLY A 361 20.44 -19.55 27.22
CA GLY A 361 19.15 -20.27 27.14
C GLY A 361 17.96 -19.33 26.96
N PHE A 362 18.17 -18.21 26.27
CA PHE A 362 17.09 -17.44 25.68
C PHE A 362 16.43 -18.20 24.52
N SER A 363 15.20 -17.80 24.16
CA SER A 363 14.52 -18.24 22.94
C SER A 363 14.22 -17.06 22.01
N LEU A 364 15.25 -16.26 21.72
CA LEU A 364 15.15 -15.08 20.86
C LEU A 364 15.17 -15.45 19.38
N GLN A 365 14.38 -14.75 18.56
CA GLN A 365 14.37 -14.89 17.12
C GLN A 365 14.44 -13.52 16.46
N ALA A 366 15.37 -13.34 15.52
CA ALA A 366 15.44 -12.09 14.78
C ALA A 366 14.18 -11.96 13.90
N PRO A 367 13.43 -10.85 14.00
CA PRO A 367 12.27 -10.64 13.12
C PRO A 367 12.74 -10.47 11.68
N ALA A 368 11.91 -10.91 10.73
CA ALA A 368 12.18 -10.75 9.31
C ALA A 368 12.40 -9.27 8.97
N ALA A 369 13.47 -8.98 8.23
CA ALA A 369 13.81 -7.62 7.84
C ALA A 369 12.77 -7.04 6.86
N PRO A 370 12.50 -5.72 6.94
CA PRO A 370 11.65 -5.05 5.97
C PRO A 370 12.30 -5.04 4.58
N GLN A 371 11.49 -5.26 3.54
CA GLN A 371 11.95 -5.29 2.15
C GLN A 371 11.88 -3.89 1.55
N LEU A 372 13.05 -3.26 1.33
CA LEU A 372 13.11 -1.91 0.74
C LEU A 372 13.03 -1.92 -0.79
N GLU A 373 13.12 -3.09 -1.42
CA GLU A 373 13.08 -3.28 -2.88
C GLU A 373 11.79 -2.73 -3.49
N ARG A 374 10.67 -2.84 -2.76
CA ARG A 374 9.38 -2.26 -3.18
C ARG A 374 9.46 -0.74 -3.31
N TYR A 375 10.06 -0.06 -2.34
CA TYR A 375 10.19 1.40 -2.34
C TYR A 375 11.20 1.88 -3.39
N MET A 376 12.23 1.06 -3.67
CA MET A 376 13.14 1.31 -4.78
C MET A 376 12.39 1.29 -6.12
N THR A 377 11.50 0.32 -6.30
CA THR A 377 10.66 0.20 -7.50
C THR A 377 9.70 1.38 -7.62
N ASP A 378 9.03 1.76 -6.52
CA ASP A 378 8.15 2.92 -6.47
C ASP A 378 8.90 4.20 -6.81
N LEU A 379 10.10 4.40 -6.26
CA LEU A 379 10.95 5.55 -6.55
C LEU A 379 11.33 5.63 -8.04
N GLN A 380 11.70 4.50 -8.66
CA GLN A 380 11.97 4.43 -10.09
C GLN A 380 10.74 4.74 -10.94
N GLN A 381 9.56 4.33 -10.50
CA GLN A 381 8.31 4.67 -11.18
C GLN A 381 8.01 6.17 -11.08
N VAL A 382 8.29 6.80 -9.93
CA VAL A 382 8.23 8.27 -9.79
C VAL A 382 9.20 8.93 -10.77
N GLU A 383 10.46 8.49 -10.80
CA GLU A 383 11.51 9.02 -11.69
C GLU A 383 11.06 9.00 -13.16
N LYS A 384 10.63 7.84 -13.66
CA LYS A 384 10.19 7.64 -15.05
C LYS A 384 8.96 8.46 -15.39
N SER A 385 7.95 8.46 -14.51
CA SER A 385 6.69 9.19 -14.75
C SER A 385 6.91 10.70 -14.84
N HIS A 386 7.85 11.23 -14.06
CA HIS A 386 8.06 12.67 -13.97
C HIS A 386 9.04 13.21 -15.03
N LEU A 387 10.01 12.39 -15.48
CA LEU A 387 10.92 12.74 -16.58
C LEU A 387 10.21 13.10 -17.88
N GLN A 388 9.01 12.57 -18.10
CA GLN A 388 8.21 12.88 -19.29
C GLN A 388 7.69 14.32 -19.29
N TYR A 389 7.37 14.86 -18.11
CA TYR A 389 6.97 16.26 -17.97
C TYR A 389 8.15 17.23 -18.13
N LEU A 390 9.38 16.72 -18.03
CA LEU A 390 10.64 17.44 -18.26
C LEU A 390 11.15 17.36 -19.71
N SER A 391 10.38 16.74 -20.62
CA SER A 391 10.75 16.62 -22.04
C SER A 391 10.62 17.95 -22.80
N LEU A 392 11.30 18.05 -23.95
CA LEU A 392 11.39 19.25 -24.81
C LEU A 392 10.02 19.85 -25.18
N GLY A 393 8.96 19.04 -25.24
CA GLY A 393 7.59 19.51 -25.52
C GLY A 393 6.97 20.39 -24.42
N ASN A 394 7.49 20.33 -23.19
CA ASN A 394 7.03 21.13 -22.05
C ASN A 394 8.02 22.23 -21.64
N ALA A 395 9.09 22.47 -22.40
CA ALA A 395 10.17 23.39 -22.02
C ALA A 395 9.68 24.85 -21.80
N LEU A 396 8.67 25.28 -22.56
CA LEU A 396 8.02 26.59 -22.44
C LEU A 396 7.12 26.66 -21.18
N ARG A 397 6.31 25.64 -20.91
CA ARG A 397 5.54 25.51 -19.65
C ARG A 397 6.44 25.47 -18.41
N LEU A 398 7.60 24.83 -18.53
CA LEU A 398 8.65 24.84 -17.50
C LEU A 398 9.27 26.22 -17.29
N ALA A 399 9.17 27.16 -18.22
CA ALA A 399 9.67 28.53 -18.01
C ALA A 399 8.77 29.32 -17.05
N GLN A 400 7.50 28.91 -16.87
CA GLN A 400 6.56 29.52 -15.93
C GLN A 400 6.89 29.07 -14.49
N PRO A 401 7.12 30.03 -13.56
CA PRO A 401 7.52 29.70 -12.18
C PRO A 401 6.43 28.95 -11.41
N GLU A 402 5.17 29.29 -11.64
CA GLU A 402 3.99 28.70 -10.98
C GLU A 402 3.84 27.20 -11.31
N PHE A 403 4.07 26.82 -12.57
CA PHE A 403 4.06 25.42 -13.01
C PHE A 403 5.18 24.62 -12.32
N GLY A 404 6.38 25.20 -12.25
CA GLY A 404 7.53 24.59 -11.58
C GLY A 404 7.30 24.36 -10.08
N GLU A 405 6.66 25.31 -9.39
CA GLU A 405 6.29 25.16 -7.99
C GLU A 405 5.26 24.04 -7.76
N ARG A 406 4.21 23.99 -8.58
CA ARG A 406 3.18 22.93 -8.52
C ARG A 406 3.78 21.55 -8.75
N LEU A 407 4.62 21.43 -9.78
CA LEU A 407 5.33 20.19 -10.11
C LEU A 407 6.23 19.74 -8.95
N SER A 408 7.00 20.66 -8.37
CA SER A 408 7.84 20.39 -7.21
C SER A 408 7.02 19.95 -6.00
N ARG A 409 5.87 20.57 -5.72
CA ARG A 409 4.98 20.17 -4.62
C ARG A 409 4.40 18.77 -4.82
N ALA A 410 3.90 18.47 -6.01
CA ALA A 410 3.35 17.16 -6.34
C ALA A 410 4.40 16.05 -6.18
N LEU A 411 5.61 16.29 -6.70
CA LEU A 411 6.72 15.36 -6.56
C LEU A 411 7.13 15.14 -5.11
N MET A 412 7.28 16.23 -4.33
CA MET A 412 7.62 16.13 -2.91
C MET A 412 6.57 15.39 -2.10
N SER A 413 5.28 15.56 -2.43
CA SER A 413 4.21 14.80 -1.79
C SER A 413 4.37 13.31 -2.03
N ARG A 414 4.68 12.91 -3.27
CA ARG A 414 4.83 11.49 -3.64
C ARG A 414 6.06 10.85 -3.02
N LEU A 415 7.20 11.55 -3.03
CA LEU A 415 8.42 11.09 -2.36
C LEU A 415 8.21 10.90 -0.85
N ARG A 416 7.47 11.83 -0.22
CA ARG A 416 7.14 11.72 1.21
C ARG A 416 6.35 10.46 1.53
N VAL A 417 5.34 10.13 0.73
CA VAL A 417 4.53 8.90 0.94
C VAL A 417 5.41 7.65 0.93
N ILE A 418 6.37 7.56 -0.01
CA ILE A 418 7.29 6.42 -0.12
C ILE A 418 8.20 6.34 1.13
N TYR A 419 8.82 7.45 1.51
CA TYR A 419 9.73 7.48 2.66
C TYR A 419 8.99 7.27 3.99
N ASP A 420 7.82 7.86 4.20
CA ASP A 420 7.03 7.67 5.42
C ASP A 420 6.60 6.20 5.56
N ALA A 421 6.24 5.54 4.45
CA ALA A 421 5.94 4.11 4.46
C ALA A 421 7.18 3.27 4.82
N ALA A 422 8.35 3.58 4.25
CA ALA A 422 9.59 2.88 4.56
C ALA A 422 10.02 3.08 6.02
N VAL A 423 9.89 4.29 6.56
CA VAL A 423 10.15 4.60 7.98
C VAL A 423 9.22 3.78 8.88
N ASN A 424 7.92 3.75 8.58
CA ASN A 424 6.95 3.01 9.38
C ASN A 424 7.25 1.50 9.42
N ASP A 425 7.64 0.90 8.29
CA ASP A 425 8.07 -0.51 8.25
C ASP A 425 9.29 -0.77 9.14
N VAL A 426 10.30 0.10 9.07
CA VAL A 426 11.51 0.01 9.90
C VAL A 426 11.17 0.21 11.38
N GLU A 427 10.26 1.12 11.72
CA GLU A 427 9.78 1.32 13.10
C GLU A 427 9.08 0.09 13.65
N LEU A 428 8.18 -0.53 12.87
CA LEU A 428 7.48 -1.76 13.24
C LEU A 428 8.47 -2.91 13.47
N TRP A 429 9.44 -3.06 12.57
CA TRP A 429 10.49 -4.08 12.69
C TRP A 429 11.37 -3.86 13.94
N ASN A 430 11.85 -2.64 14.17
CA ASN A 430 12.61 -2.29 15.37
C ASN A 430 11.81 -2.58 16.65
N LYS A 431 10.54 -2.15 16.69
CA LYS A 431 9.66 -2.39 17.83
C LYS A 431 9.49 -3.89 18.10
N SER A 432 9.35 -4.70 17.05
CA SER A 432 9.30 -6.16 17.16
C SER A 432 10.59 -6.70 17.80
N ALA A 433 11.76 -6.34 17.26
CA ALA A 433 13.06 -6.80 17.77
C ALA A 433 13.29 -6.41 19.25
N ALA A 434 13.01 -5.15 19.60
CA ALA A 434 13.17 -4.66 20.97
C ALA A 434 12.20 -5.36 21.94
N SER A 435 10.94 -5.53 21.54
CA SER A 435 9.91 -6.13 22.38
C SER A 435 10.19 -7.59 22.73
N GLN A 436 10.75 -8.37 21.80
CA GLN A 436 11.13 -9.76 22.06
C GLN A 436 12.19 -9.85 23.16
N LEU A 437 13.22 -9.01 23.07
CA LEU A 437 14.30 -9.00 24.05
C LEU A 437 13.82 -8.53 25.43
N ASP A 438 12.97 -7.51 25.50
CA ASP A 438 12.32 -7.09 26.75
C ASP A 438 11.36 -8.13 27.34
N ALA A 439 10.61 -8.83 26.51
CA ALA A 439 9.70 -9.88 26.95
C ALA A 439 10.46 -11.07 27.53
N GLN A 440 11.49 -11.55 26.83
CA GLN A 440 12.31 -12.68 27.25
C GLN A 440 13.09 -12.40 28.54
N LEU A 441 13.66 -11.19 28.68
CA LEU A 441 14.29 -10.75 29.93
C LEU A 441 13.34 -10.79 31.12
N ARG A 442 12.15 -10.21 30.95
CA ARG A 442 11.14 -10.15 32.03
C ARG A 442 10.62 -11.53 32.38
N GLU A 443 10.31 -12.34 31.38
CA GLU A 443 9.80 -13.70 31.60
C GLU A 443 10.81 -14.55 32.36
N ARG A 444 12.08 -14.46 31.98
CA ARG A 444 13.12 -15.25 32.61
C ARG A 444 13.42 -14.84 34.05
N ARG A 445 13.46 -13.52 34.33
CA ARG A 445 13.55 -13.03 35.72
C ARG A 445 12.39 -13.53 36.56
N ARG A 446 11.17 -13.47 36.03
CA ARG A 446 9.97 -14.00 36.70
C ARG A 446 10.07 -15.51 36.92
N ASN A 447 10.61 -16.27 35.96
CA ASN A 447 10.81 -17.71 36.10
C ASN A 447 11.76 -18.03 37.26
N PHE A 448 12.93 -17.37 37.34
CA PHE A 448 13.84 -17.54 38.48
C PHE A 448 13.17 -17.21 39.83
N SER A 449 12.48 -16.07 39.93
CA SER A 449 11.76 -15.70 41.16
C SER A 449 10.72 -16.76 41.55
N ARG A 450 9.93 -17.27 40.59
CA ARG A 450 8.94 -18.32 40.83
C ARG A 450 9.57 -19.65 41.25
N ARG A 451 10.68 -20.05 40.61
CA ARG A 451 11.42 -21.28 40.96
C ARG A 451 11.99 -21.21 42.38
N ILE A 452 12.63 -20.09 42.74
CA ILE A 452 13.15 -19.86 44.11
C ILE A 452 12.02 -19.88 45.14
N GLU A 453 10.91 -19.19 44.86
CA GLU A 453 9.76 -19.14 45.75
C GLU A 453 9.12 -20.54 45.95
N ALA A 454 8.99 -21.31 44.88
CA ALA A 454 8.47 -22.67 44.94
C ALA A 454 9.35 -23.58 45.81
N VAL A 455 10.67 -23.58 45.57
CA VAL A 455 11.63 -24.37 46.36
C VAL A 455 11.64 -23.91 47.83
N SER A 456 11.56 -22.59 48.08
CA SER A 456 11.48 -22.03 49.43
C SER A 456 10.22 -22.46 50.17
N ARG A 457 9.05 -22.44 49.50
CA ARG A 457 7.79 -22.93 50.05
C ARG A 457 7.86 -24.42 50.38
N ILE A 458 8.46 -25.24 49.52
CA ILE A 458 8.65 -26.69 49.78
C ILE A 458 9.58 -26.92 50.97
N GLN A 459 10.62 -26.09 51.12
CA GLN A 459 11.53 -26.17 52.26
C GLN A 459 10.85 -25.79 53.59
N GLN A 460 9.94 -24.81 53.58
CA GLN A 460 9.26 -24.30 54.78
C GLN A 460 8.01 -25.10 55.16
N ALA A 461 7.23 -25.55 54.18
CA ALA A 461 6.04 -26.35 54.35
C ALA A 461 6.34 -27.78 53.89
N ALA A 462 6.56 -28.69 54.83
CA ALA A 462 6.88 -30.11 54.60
C ALA A 462 5.77 -30.94 53.89
N GLY A 463 4.91 -30.32 53.07
CA GLY A 463 3.80 -30.94 52.35
C GLY A 463 3.20 -30.11 51.20
N GLY A 464 3.73 -28.94 50.86
CA GLY A 464 3.16 -28.06 49.81
C GLY A 464 3.50 -28.45 48.36
N LEU A 465 4.32 -29.48 48.17
CA LEU A 465 4.81 -29.91 46.84
C LEU A 465 3.66 -30.40 45.93
N ASP A 466 2.81 -31.28 46.46
CA ASP A 466 1.72 -31.89 45.69
C ASP A 466 0.63 -30.86 45.29
N GLU A 467 0.46 -29.79 46.06
CA GLU A 467 -0.43 -28.68 45.70
C GLU A 467 0.15 -27.87 44.54
N ARG A 468 1.45 -27.55 44.58
CA ARG A 468 2.11 -26.78 43.52
C ARG A 468 2.18 -27.55 42.20
N ILE A 469 2.43 -28.86 42.24
CA ILE A 469 2.42 -29.72 41.05
C ILE A 469 1.01 -29.70 40.41
N ARG A 470 -0.05 -29.82 41.22
CA ARG A 470 -1.44 -29.75 40.74
C ARG A 470 -1.78 -28.40 40.10
N GLU A 471 -1.30 -27.29 40.68
CA GLU A 471 -1.49 -25.95 40.12
C GLU A 471 -0.83 -25.82 38.72
N LEU A 472 0.40 -26.30 38.57
CA LEU A 472 1.12 -26.27 37.29
C LEU A 472 0.47 -27.19 36.24
N GLN A 473 0.00 -28.38 36.64
CA GLN A 473 -0.76 -29.27 35.76
C GLN A 473 -2.07 -28.63 35.29
N ALA A 474 -2.76 -27.88 36.15
CA ALA A 474 -3.96 -27.13 35.75
C ALA A 474 -3.63 -26.00 34.75
N GLN A 475 -2.53 -25.27 34.95
CA GLN A 475 -2.06 -24.26 33.99
C GLN A 475 -1.68 -24.87 32.64
N GLN A 476 -1.04 -26.05 32.66
CA GLN A 476 -0.70 -26.80 31.45
C GLN A 476 -1.96 -27.18 30.65
N ALA A 477 -2.97 -27.72 31.32
CA ALA A 477 -4.24 -28.07 30.70
C ALA A 477 -4.94 -26.84 30.10
N GLN A 478 -4.92 -25.70 30.80
CA GLN A 478 -5.49 -24.46 30.31
C GLN A 478 -4.78 -23.93 29.05
N LEU A 479 -3.45 -24.03 28.98
CA LEU A 479 -2.69 -23.65 27.78
C LEU A 479 -3.05 -24.51 26.58
N GLN A 480 -3.25 -25.82 26.76
CA GLN A 480 -3.68 -26.72 25.68
C GLN A 480 -5.06 -26.35 25.14
N VAL A 481 -6.00 -26.01 26.03
CA VAL A 481 -7.32 -25.51 25.61
C VAL A 481 -7.18 -24.21 24.82
N LEU A 482 -6.34 -23.28 25.28
CA LEU A 482 -6.13 -22.00 24.60
C LEU A 482 -5.50 -22.17 23.20
N ASP A 483 -4.54 -23.08 23.06
CA ASP A 483 -3.92 -23.45 21.77
C ASP A 483 -4.97 -23.98 20.78
N SER A 484 -5.79 -24.92 21.23
CA SER A 484 -6.87 -25.50 20.42
C SER A 484 -7.89 -24.44 19.98
N LYS A 485 -8.21 -23.48 20.86
CA LYS A 485 -9.14 -22.39 20.56
C LYS A 485 -8.55 -21.40 19.56
N LEU A 486 -7.25 -21.11 19.66
CA LEU A 486 -6.55 -20.26 18.70
C LEU A 486 -6.56 -20.88 17.30
N ASP A 487 -6.36 -22.18 17.21
CA ASP A 487 -6.46 -22.92 15.95
C ASP A 487 -7.87 -22.90 15.35
N GLU A 488 -8.89 -23.13 16.18
CA GLU A 488 -10.29 -23.06 15.74
C GLU A 488 -10.64 -21.67 15.17
N LEU A 489 -10.33 -20.60 15.91
CA LEU A 489 -10.67 -19.23 15.51
C LEU A 489 -9.89 -18.77 14.27
N THR A 490 -8.61 -19.12 14.17
CA THR A 490 -7.81 -18.77 12.99
C THR A 490 -8.25 -19.55 11.76
N ALA A 491 -8.65 -20.82 11.89
CA ALA A 491 -9.20 -21.60 10.79
C ALA A 491 -10.51 -21.00 10.23
N VAL A 492 -11.41 -20.51 11.09
CA VAL A 492 -12.64 -19.82 10.66
C VAL A 492 -12.33 -18.55 9.86
N LEU A 493 -11.35 -17.76 10.31
CA LEU A 493 -10.95 -16.53 9.62
C LEU A 493 -10.31 -16.82 8.26
N MET A 494 -9.54 -17.90 8.13
CA MET A 494 -8.96 -18.31 6.85
C MET A 494 -10.04 -18.85 5.90
N ALA A 495 -10.96 -19.71 6.38
CA ALA A 495 -12.04 -20.25 5.57
C ALA A 495 -13.02 -19.19 5.05
N ALA A 496 -13.27 -18.14 5.84
CA ALA A 496 -14.10 -17.01 5.42
C ALA A 496 -13.49 -16.20 4.27
N GLN A 497 -12.19 -16.30 4.02
CA GLN A 497 -11.51 -15.59 2.93
C GLN A 497 -11.59 -16.31 1.59
N ASP A 498 -11.71 -17.65 1.58
CA ASP A 498 -11.83 -18.46 0.37
C ASP A 498 -13.22 -18.41 -0.28
N GLY A 499 -14.15 -17.60 0.25
CA GLY A 499 -15.51 -17.47 -0.26
C GLY A 499 -16.40 -18.68 0.03
N ALA A 500 -15.92 -19.65 0.83
CA ALA A 500 -16.75 -20.69 1.38
C ALA A 500 -17.67 -20.08 2.43
N ALA A 501 -18.98 -20.03 2.15
CA ALA A 501 -19.97 -19.69 3.15
C ALA A 501 -19.72 -20.54 4.40
N PRO A 502 -19.76 -19.96 5.62
CA PRO A 502 -19.55 -20.73 6.83
C PRO A 502 -20.63 -21.80 6.89
N VAL A 503 -20.23 -23.07 6.84
CA VAL A 503 -21.12 -24.17 7.16
C VAL A 503 -21.47 -23.98 8.63
N ALA A 504 -22.63 -23.38 8.87
CA ALA A 504 -23.24 -23.33 10.18
C ALA A 504 -23.44 -24.78 10.64
N ARG A 505 -22.53 -25.28 11.48
CA ARG A 505 -22.83 -26.43 12.32
C ARG A 505 -23.83 -25.95 13.37
N VAL A 506 -25.10 -26.15 13.06
CA VAL A 506 -26.18 -26.09 14.03
C VAL A 506 -26.20 -27.42 14.77
N ALA A 507 -26.03 -27.32 16.10
CA ALA A 507 -26.19 -28.33 17.16
C ALA A 507 -25.29 -29.56 17.12
#